data_AF-A0A955XRB1-F1
#
_entry.id   AF-A0A955XRB1-F1
#
_cell.length_a   1.000
_cell.length_b   1.000
_cell.length_c   1.000
_cell.angle_alpha   90.00
_cell.angle_beta   90.00
_cell.angle_gamma   90.00
#
_symmetry.space_group_name_H-M   'P 1'
#
loop_
_entity.id
_entity.type
_entity.pdbx_description
1 polymer ?
#
loop_
_entity_poly.entity_id
_entity_poly.type
_entity_poly.pdbx_seq_one_letter_code
_entity_poly.pdbx_strand_id
1 'polypeptide(L)'
;MTRTASVGVDVDSLRHYYRIHGLDEGSATNAAWAVGVPRFVELFGEVGVPATFYCIAEDLEVPGNAARLRALVDAGHEIGNHTWHHRYDLTRLSPAERRAEVACGRARLEDAAGAPVVGFRSPGYNTDAALQADVIAAGHTYDSSVFPCAPYYLAKAGVMGAMRLAGRRSQSVLGTPRVLAAPRDPYDADGDEPHRRGPSGLRQYPVSVAAGVPLIGTAFTALG
;
A
#
# COMPACT_ATOMS: atom_id res chain seq x y z
N MET A 1 5.84 -10.12 27.74
CA MET A 1 5.36 -9.13 26.76
C MET A 1 4.71 -9.88 25.61
N THR A 2 3.41 -9.67 25.39
CA THR A 2 2.70 -10.20 24.22
C THR A 2 3.22 -9.44 23.00
N ARG A 3 3.74 -10.14 21.99
CA ARG A 3 4.09 -9.49 20.71
C ARG A 3 2.81 -9.33 19.91
N THR A 4 2.41 -8.10 19.65
CA THR A 4 1.30 -7.79 18.75
C THR A 4 1.80 -7.80 17.31
N ALA A 5 1.11 -8.49 16.42
CA ALA A 5 1.33 -8.45 14.98
C ALA A 5 0.16 -7.74 14.30
N SER A 6 0.41 -7.17 13.11
CA SER A 6 -0.63 -6.67 12.21
C SER A 6 -0.49 -7.37 10.86
N VAL A 7 -1.62 -7.66 10.23
CA VAL A 7 -1.68 -8.28 8.90
C VAL A 7 -2.33 -7.27 7.96
N GLY A 8 -1.60 -6.88 6.92
CA GLY A 8 -2.08 -5.95 5.89
C GLY A 8 -2.13 -6.65 4.53
N VAL A 9 -3.21 -6.44 3.78
CA VAL A 9 -3.41 -6.98 2.43
C VAL A 9 -3.57 -5.82 1.46
N ASP A 10 -2.66 -5.69 0.50
CA ASP A 10 -2.79 -4.72 -0.60
C ASP A 10 -3.66 -5.35 -1.68
N VAL A 11 -4.85 -4.77 -1.94
CA VAL A 11 -5.82 -5.29 -2.91
C VAL A 11 -5.52 -4.71 -4.29
N ASP A 12 -4.36 -5.07 -4.82
CA ASP A 12 -3.91 -4.55 -6.12
C ASP A 12 -4.60 -5.28 -7.28
N SER A 13 -5.62 -4.65 -7.86
CA SER A 13 -6.27 -5.21 -9.04
C SER A 13 -5.34 -5.27 -10.26
N LEU A 14 -5.47 -6.35 -11.04
CA LEU A 14 -4.65 -6.62 -12.22
C LEU A 14 -4.66 -5.45 -13.23
N ARG A 15 -5.77 -4.71 -13.32
CA ARG A 15 -5.90 -3.56 -14.23
C ARG A 15 -4.81 -2.51 -14.01
N HIS A 16 -4.39 -2.28 -12.77
CA HIS A 16 -3.34 -1.31 -12.47
C HIS A 16 -1.96 -1.81 -12.93
N TYR A 17 -1.69 -3.11 -12.84
CA TYR A 17 -0.48 -3.71 -13.41
C TYR A 17 -0.49 -3.67 -14.94
N TYR A 18 -1.65 -3.90 -15.57
CA TYR A 18 -1.79 -3.78 -17.02
C TYR A 18 -1.47 -2.34 -17.46
N ARG A 19 -2.01 -1.33 -16.77
CA ARG A 19 -1.70 0.09 -16.99
C ARG A 19 -0.20 0.38 -16.91
N ILE A 20 0.48 -0.11 -15.87
CA ILE A 20 1.93 0.07 -15.69
C ILE A 20 2.75 -0.54 -16.83
N HIS A 21 2.27 -1.66 -17.38
CA HIS A 21 2.91 -2.37 -18.48
C HIS A 21 2.42 -1.95 -19.87
N GLY A 22 1.50 -0.98 -19.97
CA GLY A 22 0.92 -0.53 -21.25
C GLY A 22 0.07 -1.59 -21.94
N LEU A 23 -0.51 -2.52 -21.17
CA LEU A 23 -1.43 -3.56 -21.63
C LEU A 23 -2.88 -3.04 -21.58
N ASP A 24 -3.77 -3.66 -22.35
CA ASP A 24 -5.19 -3.32 -22.38
C ASP A 24 -5.88 -3.64 -21.04
N GLU A 25 -6.24 -2.60 -20.28
CA GLU A 25 -6.92 -2.74 -18.99
C GLU A 25 -8.26 -3.47 -19.08
N GLY A 26 -8.96 -3.41 -20.23
CA GLY A 26 -10.24 -4.09 -20.43
C GLY A 26 -10.12 -5.62 -20.40
N SER A 27 -8.93 -6.15 -20.65
CA SER A 27 -8.61 -7.57 -20.58
C SER A 27 -8.30 -8.05 -19.16
N ALA A 28 -8.14 -7.15 -18.18
CA ALA A 28 -7.81 -7.52 -16.81
C ALA A 28 -9.02 -8.09 -16.07
N THR A 29 -8.86 -9.27 -15.48
CA THR A 29 -9.90 -9.88 -14.63
C THR A 29 -9.98 -9.17 -13.27
N ASN A 30 -11.17 -9.21 -12.65
CA ASN A 30 -11.39 -8.75 -11.27
C ASN A 30 -10.96 -9.81 -10.23
N ALA A 31 -9.93 -10.61 -10.51
CA ALA A 31 -9.59 -11.78 -9.68
C ALA A 31 -9.14 -11.40 -8.26
N ALA A 32 -8.50 -10.26 -8.07
CA ALA A 32 -8.10 -9.77 -6.74
C ALA A 32 -9.31 -9.68 -5.80
N TRP A 33 -10.39 -9.01 -6.24
CA TRP A 33 -11.62 -8.88 -5.46
C TRP A 33 -12.53 -10.10 -5.53
N ALA A 34 -12.67 -10.73 -6.69
CA ALA A 34 -13.65 -11.80 -6.89
C ALA A 34 -13.18 -13.16 -6.32
N VAL A 35 -11.87 -13.37 -6.20
CA VAL A 35 -11.28 -14.65 -5.77
C VAL A 35 -10.32 -14.45 -4.59
N GLY A 36 -9.40 -13.50 -4.69
CA GLY A 36 -8.36 -13.27 -3.68
C GLY A 36 -8.94 -12.84 -2.33
N VAL A 37 -9.72 -11.75 -2.32
CA VAL A 37 -10.35 -11.20 -1.12
C VAL A 37 -11.17 -12.26 -0.35
N PRO A 38 -12.11 -13.01 -0.98
CA PRO A 38 -12.85 -14.06 -0.28
C PRO A 38 -11.96 -15.13 0.37
N ARG A 39 -10.89 -15.56 -0.29
CA ARG A 39 -9.95 -16.55 0.25
C ARG A 39 -9.19 -16.02 1.46
N PHE A 40 -8.79 -14.76 1.44
CA PHE A 40 -8.15 -14.14 2.61
C PHE A 40 -9.13 -14.01 3.78
N VAL A 41 -10.37 -13.61 3.52
CA VAL A 41 -11.42 -13.54 4.55
C VAL A 41 -11.69 -14.91 5.18
N GLU A 42 -11.81 -15.95 4.36
CA GLU A 42 -11.96 -17.34 4.82
C GLU A 42 -10.79 -17.75 5.72
N LEU A 43 -9.55 -17.59 5.23
CA LEU A 43 -8.34 -17.91 5.99
C LEU A 43 -8.27 -17.15 7.32
N PHE A 44 -8.53 -15.84 7.29
CA PHE A 44 -8.50 -14.99 8.48
C PHE A 44 -9.60 -15.34 9.49
N GLY A 45 -10.76 -15.76 9.00
CA GLY A 45 -11.84 -16.33 9.81
C GLY A 45 -11.43 -17.63 10.49
N GLU A 46 -10.78 -18.55 9.76
CA GLU A 46 -10.30 -19.83 10.30
C GLU A 46 -9.26 -19.64 11.42
N VAL A 47 -8.34 -18.68 11.27
CA VAL A 47 -7.30 -18.42 12.27
C VAL A 47 -7.69 -17.38 13.32
N GLY A 48 -8.86 -16.75 13.19
CA GLY A 48 -9.37 -15.75 14.13
C GLY A 48 -8.55 -14.46 14.18
N VAL A 49 -8.00 -14.01 13.05
CA VAL A 49 -7.13 -12.82 12.96
C VAL A 49 -7.79 -11.73 12.12
N PRO A 50 -8.05 -10.53 12.65
CA PRO A 50 -8.44 -9.40 11.82
C PRO A 50 -7.24 -8.88 11.00
N ALA A 51 -7.54 -8.32 9.83
CA ALA A 51 -6.55 -7.73 8.93
C ALA A 51 -6.99 -6.35 8.45
N THR A 52 -6.05 -5.58 7.91
CA THR A 52 -6.29 -4.31 7.22
C THR A 52 -6.18 -4.53 5.71
N PHE A 53 -7.21 -4.21 4.96
CA PHE A 53 -7.20 -4.28 3.49
C PHE A 53 -6.97 -2.88 2.91
N TYR A 54 -5.81 -2.66 2.29
CA TYR A 54 -5.50 -1.42 1.60
C TYR A 54 -6.10 -1.46 0.20
N CYS A 55 -7.17 -0.70 0.01
CA CYS A 55 -8.02 -0.75 -1.17
C CYS A 55 -7.79 0.47 -2.07
N ILE A 56 -7.89 0.25 -3.38
CA ILE A 56 -7.76 1.30 -4.40
C ILE A 56 -9.17 1.84 -4.70
N ALA A 57 -9.39 3.15 -4.60
CA ALA A 57 -10.75 3.68 -4.71
C ALA A 57 -11.36 3.51 -6.12
N GLU A 58 -10.55 3.55 -7.19
CA GLU A 58 -10.99 3.31 -8.57
C GLU A 58 -11.58 1.89 -8.75
N ASP A 59 -11.18 0.90 -7.94
CA ASP A 59 -11.74 -0.45 -8.01
C ASP A 59 -13.21 -0.52 -7.59
N LEU A 60 -13.72 0.48 -6.88
CA LEU A 60 -15.13 0.56 -6.50
C LEU A 60 -16.07 0.77 -7.70
N GLU A 61 -15.54 1.23 -8.83
CA GLU A 61 -16.28 1.39 -10.09
C GLU A 61 -16.62 0.02 -10.72
N VAL A 62 -15.91 -1.04 -10.33
CA VAL A 62 -16.17 -2.40 -10.82
C VAL A 62 -17.39 -2.99 -10.10
N PRO A 63 -18.40 -3.51 -10.84
CA PRO A 63 -19.61 -4.04 -10.24
C PRO A 63 -19.37 -5.06 -9.13
N GLY A 64 -19.99 -4.79 -7.98
CA GLY A 64 -19.94 -5.63 -6.78
C GLY A 64 -18.75 -5.39 -5.86
N ASN A 65 -17.72 -4.62 -6.25
CA ASN A 65 -16.57 -4.35 -5.37
C ASN A 65 -16.96 -3.54 -4.13
N ALA A 66 -17.84 -2.54 -4.27
CA ALA A 66 -18.37 -1.82 -3.10
C ALA A 66 -19.09 -2.74 -2.10
N ALA A 67 -19.84 -3.73 -2.57
CA ALA A 67 -20.49 -4.71 -1.70
C ALA A 67 -19.47 -5.63 -1.01
N ARG A 68 -18.41 -6.05 -1.72
CA ARG A 68 -17.31 -6.85 -1.14
C ARG A 68 -16.52 -6.06 -0.09
N LEU A 69 -16.29 -4.77 -0.33
CA LEU A 69 -15.65 -3.88 0.63
C LEU A 69 -16.49 -3.71 1.91
N ARG A 70 -17.82 -3.58 1.81
CA ARG A 70 -18.69 -3.62 3.00
C ARG A 70 -18.62 -4.96 3.73
N ALA A 71 -18.61 -6.08 3.00
CA ALA A 71 -18.49 -7.40 3.60
C ALA A 71 -17.17 -7.59 4.37
N LEU A 72 -16.08 -6.92 3.97
CA LEU A 72 -14.83 -6.89 4.75
C LEU A 72 -15.04 -6.20 6.11
N VAL A 73 -15.72 -5.07 6.13
CA VAL A 73 -16.05 -4.33 7.37
C VAL A 73 -16.96 -5.19 8.26
N ASP A 74 -18.00 -5.81 7.69
CA ASP A 74 -18.93 -6.69 8.42
C ASP A 74 -18.22 -7.91 9.03
N ALA A 75 -17.14 -8.39 8.38
CA ALA A 75 -16.28 -9.46 8.89
C ALA A 75 -15.26 -9.00 9.96
N GLY A 76 -15.26 -7.72 10.33
CA GLY A 76 -14.37 -7.15 11.35
C GLY A 76 -12.98 -6.79 10.85
N HIS A 77 -12.79 -6.63 9.53
CA HIS A 77 -11.55 -6.16 8.95
C HIS A 77 -11.53 -4.63 8.82
N GLU A 78 -10.33 -4.04 8.88
CA GLU A 78 -10.13 -2.61 8.66
C GLU A 78 -9.96 -2.32 7.16
N ILE A 79 -10.48 -1.18 6.69
CA ILE A 79 -10.18 -0.65 5.36
C ILE A 79 -9.11 0.44 5.46
N GLY A 80 -8.02 0.25 4.72
CA GLY A 80 -6.97 1.23 4.51
C GLY A 80 -7.05 1.87 3.12
N ASN A 81 -6.57 3.11 3.00
CA ASN A 81 -6.50 3.84 1.75
C ASN A 81 -5.22 3.49 0.98
N HIS A 82 -5.37 2.93 -0.23
CA HIS A 82 -4.28 2.69 -1.17
C HIS A 82 -4.25 3.67 -2.35
N THR A 83 -4.72 4.90 -2.12
CA THR A 83 -4.94 5.99 -3.10
C THR A 83 -6.13 5.78 -4.02
N TRP A 84 -6.41 6.79 -4.85
CA TRP A 84 -7.50 6.73 -5.81
C TRP A 84 -7.15 5.84 -7.00
N HIS A 85 -6.04 6.12 -7.70
CA HIS A 85 -5.74 5.46 -8.98
C HIS A 85 -4.51 4.52 -8.94
N HIS A 86 -3.96 4.27 -7.75
CA HIS A 86 -2.82 3.37 -7.55
C HIS A 86 -1.57 3.77 -8.34
N ARG A 87 -1.21 5.05 -8.28
CA ARG A 87 -0.07 5.62 -9.03
C ARG A 87 1.27 5.36 -8.33
N TYR A 88 2.13 4.54 -8.93
CA TYR A 88 3.49 4.27 -8.40
C TYR A 88 4.42 5.50 -8.40
N ASP A 89 4.05 6.54 -9.15
CA ASP A 89 4.73 7.83 -9.21
C ASP A 89 4.14 8.88 -8.25
N LEU A 90 3.35 8.45 -7.25
CA LEU A 90 2.64 9.33 -6.30
C LEU A 90 3.49 10.49 -5.73
N THR A 91 4.72 10.21 -5.30
CA THR A 91 5.63 11.23 -4.72
C THR A 91 6.17 12.23 -5.75
N ARG A 92 6.01 11.95 -7.05
CA ARG A 92 6.44 12.82 -8.16
C ARG A 92 5.30 13.64 -8.76
N LEU A 93 4.06 13.40 -8.34
CA LEU A 93 2.91 14.16 -8.81
C LEU A 93 3.00 15.61 -8.35
N SER A 94 2.26 16.48 -9.04
CA SER A 94 2.08 17.83 -8.52
C SER A 94 1.38 17.78 -7.15
N PRO A 95 1.58 18.79 -6.28
CA PRO A 95 0.93 18.81 -4.97
C PRO A 95 -0.60 18.70 -5.05
N ALA A 96 -1.22 19.25 -6.09
CA ALA A 96 -2.67 19.18 -6.27
C ALA A 96 -3.13 17.74 -6.61
N GLU A 97 -2.43 17.08 -7.54
CA GLU A 97 -2.73 15.69 -7.92
C GLU A 97 -2.48 14.72 -6.75
N ARG A 98 -1.35 14.87 -6.05
CA ARG A 98 -1.03 14.00 -4.90
C ARG A 98 -2.06 14.11 -3.78
N ARG A 99 -2.50 15.33 -3.45
CA ARG A 99 -3.60 15.54 -2.49
C ARG A 99 -4.91 14.92 -2.96
N ALA A 100 -5.23 15.03 -4.24
CA ALA A 100 -6.44 14.42 -4.79
C ALA A 100 -6.39 12.88 -4.70
N GLU A 101 -5.24 12.26 -5.01
CA GLU A 101 -5.05 10.81 -4.86
C GLU A 101 -5.34 10.34 -3.42
N VAL A 102 -4.83 11.06 -2.43
CA VAL A 102 -4.97 10.68 -1.01
C VAL A 102 -6.37 11.00 -0.48
N ALA A 103 -6.83 12.25 -0.63
CA ALA A 103 -8.08 12.73 -0.04
C ALA A 103 -9.32 12.15 -0.73
N CYS A 104 -9.35 12.14 -2.07
CA CYS A 104 -10.49 11.58 -2.79
C CYS A 104 -10.51 10.05 -2.71
N GLY A 105 -9.34 9.40 -2.62
CA GLY A 105 -9.24 7.97 -2.36
C GLY A 105 -9.90 7.59 -1.04
N ARG A 106 -9.53 8.30 0.05
CA ARG A 106 -10.13 8.13 1.37
C ARG A 106 -11.64 8.33 1.35
N ALA A 107 -12.11 9.47 0.84
CA ALA A 107 -13.53 9.83 0.89
C ALA A 107 -14.43 8.80 0.19
N ARG A 108 -14.00 8.28 -0.97
CA ARG A 108 -14.73 7.23 -1.70
C ARG A 108 -14.77 5.91 -0.95
N LEU A 109 -13.66 5.52 -0.33
CA LEU A 109 -13.60 4.31 0.46
C LEU A 109 -14.47 4.42 1.71
N GLU A 110 -14.47 5.56 2.41
CA GLU A 110 -15.34 5.81 3.57
C GLU A 110 -16.82 5.74 3.19
N ASP A 111 -17.22 6.38 2.09
CA ASP A 111 -18.59 6.36 1.57
C ASP A 111 -19.04 4.92 1.22
N ALA A 112 -18.18 4.16 0.54
CA ALA A 112 -18.50 2.79 0.16
C ALA A 112 -18.51 1.83 1.36
N ALA A 113 -17.57 2.00 2.30
CA ALA A 113 -17.41 1.16 3.50
C ALA A 113 -18.49 1.42 4.55
N GLY A 114 -18.97 2.66 4.67
CA GLY A 114 -19.77 3.08 5.81
C GLY A 114 -18.97 3.11 7.13
N ALA A 115 -17.64 3.13 7.05
CA ALA A 115 -16.72 3.11 8.19
C ALA A 115 -15.54 4.07 7.96
N PRO A 116 -14.92 4.62 9.03
CA PRO A 116 -13.75 5.49 8.90
C PRO A 116 -12.56 4.77 8.26
N VAL A 117 -11.87 5.46 7.35
CA VAL A 117 -10.63 4.98 6.73
C VAL A 117 -9.47 5.80 7.28
N VAL A 118 -8.82 5.27 8.31
CA VAL A 118 -7.79 6.00 9.09
C VAL A 118 -6.35 5.59 8.74
N GLY A 119 -6.19 4.44 8.07
CA GLY A 119 -4.91 3.94 7.61
C GLY A 119 -4.59 4.31 6.17
N PHE A 120 -3.31 4.56 5.90
CA PHE A 120 -2.80 4.82 4.55
C PHE A 120 -1.63 3.90 4.19
N ARG A 121 -1.52 3.55 2.91
CA ARG A 121 -0.33 2.92 2.34
C ARG A 121 -0.13 3.43 0.93
N SER A 122 1.09 3.86 0.60
CA SER A 122 1.43 4.36 -0.74
C SER A 122 1.68 3.22 -1.73
N PRO A 123 1.22 3.34 -2.99
CA PRO A 123 1.59 2.43 -4.06
C PRO A 123 3.11 2.36 -4.23
N GLY A 124 3.64 1.14 -4.24
CA GLY A 124 5.07 0.89 -4.40
C GLY A 124 5.96 1.26 -3.21
N TYR A 125 5.37 1.53 -2.04
CA TYR A 125 6.05 1.77 -0.76
C TYR A 125 7.01 2.97 -0.78
N ASN A 126 6.60 4.07 -1.42
CA ASN A 126 7.38 5.30 -1.51
C ASN A 126 6.72 6.42 -0.70
N THR A 127 7.46 6.99 0.24
CA THR A 127 6.98 8.13 1.05
C THR A 127 8.05 9.21 1.19
N ASP A 128 7.61 10.45 1.35
CA ASP A 128 8.42 11.63 1.62
C ASP A 128 7.62 12.63 2.48
N ALA A 129 8.26 13.73 2.90
CA ALA A 129 7.64 14.75 3.75
C ALA A 129 6.35 15.33 3.14
N ALA A 130 6.35 15.53 1.81
CA ALA A 130 5.24 16.16 1.12
C ALA A 130 4.03 15.23 1.04
N LEU A 131 4.26 13.93 0.78
CA LEU A 131 3.21 12.92 0.87
C LEU A 131 2.72 12.75 2.31
N GLN A 132 3.62 12.71 3.29
CA GLN A 132 3.24 12.60 4.71
C GLN A 132 2.32 13.75 5.14
N ALA A 133 2.65 14.99 4.76
CA ALA A 133 1.81 16.15 5.04
C ALA A 133 0.41 16.01 4.41
N ASP A 134 0.31 15.48 3.18
CA ASP A 134 -0.98 15.25 2.53
C ASP A 134 -1.78 14.12 3.20
N VAL A 135 -1.12 13.07 3.69
CA VAL A 135 -1.72 11.97 4.46
C VAL A 135 -2.33 12.49 5.77
N ILE A 136 -1.57 13.33 6.50
CA ILE A 136 -2.05 14.00 7.72
C ILE A 136 -3.22 14.93 7.39
N ALA A 137 -3.10 15.75 6.34
CA ALA A 137 -4.14 16.70 5.95
C ALA A 137 -5.44 16.01 5.50
N ALA A 138 -5.34 14.81 4.92
CA ALA A 138 -6.50 13.97 4.62
C ALA A 138 -7.09 13.26 5.85
N GLY A 139 -6.49 13.43 7.04
CA GLY A 139 -6.99 12.96 8.32
C GLY A 139 -6.58 11.53 8.70
N HIS A 140 -5.63 10.92 7.99
CA HIS A 140 -5.14 9.58 8.35
C HIS A 140 -4.36 9.64 9.65
N THR A 141 -4.50 8.61 10.49
CA THR A 141 -3.82 8.52 11.79
C THR A 141 -2.54 7.71 11.73
N TYR A 142 -2.40 6.88 10.69
CA TYR A 142 -1.18 6.12 10.47
C TYR A 142 -0.87 5.86 8.98
N ASP A 143 0.40 5.56 8.71
CA ASP A 143 0.94 5.22 7.39
C ASP A 143 1.74 3.90 7.49
N SER A 144 1.57 3.03 6.50
CA SER A 144 2.26 1.74 6.36
C SER A 144 3.04 1.64 5.04
N SER A 145 3.69 2.74 4.63
CA SER A 145 4.47 2.85 3.39
C SER A 145 5.97 2.59 3.56
N VAL A 146 6.50 2.74 4.78
CA VAL A 146 7.94 2.62 5.02
C VAL A 146 8.38 1.17 4.91
N PHE A 147 9.26 0.86 3.96
CA PHE A 147 9.72 -0.50 3.68
C PHE A 147 11.25 -0.61 3.78
N PRO A 148 11.82 -0.83 4.99
CA PRO A 148 13.26 -0.83 5.25
C PRO A 148 13.92 -2.15 4.81
N CYS A 149 13.80 -2.48 3.52
CA CYS A 149 14.21 -3.75 2.93
C CYS A 149 15.34 -3.57 1.90
N ALA A 150 16.59 -3.84 2.30
CA ALA A 150 17.75 -3.68 1.42
C ALA A 150 17.71 -4.58 0.17
N PRO A 151 17.41 -5.90 0.25
CA PRO A 151 17.32 -6.75 -0.93
C PRO A 151 16.28 -6.25 -1.94
N TYR A 152 15.09 -5.86 -1.48
CA TYR A 152 14.06 -5.30 -2.35
C TYR A 152 14.50 -3.98 -3.00
N TYR A 153 15.08 -3.06 -2.21
CA TYR A 153 15.56 -1.77 -2.72
C TYR A 153 16.63 -1.96 -3.81
N LEU A 154 17.59 -2.84 -3.58
CA LEU A 154 18.67 -3.13 -4.54
C LEU A 154 18.13 -3.83 -5.80
N ALA A 155 17.22 -4.80 -5.66
CA ALA A 155 16.59 -5.46 -6.80
C ALA A 155 15.81 -4.45 -7.66
N LYS A 156 15.01 -3.58 -7.02
CA LYS A 156 14.25 -2.50 -7.68
C LYS A 156 15.20 -1.55 -8.43
N ALA A 157 16.29 -1.12 -7.78
CA ALA A 157 17.30 -0.27 -8.40
C ALA A 157 17.98 -0.96 -9.60
N GLY A 158 18.33 -2.24 -9.47
CA GLY A 158 18.93 -3.03 -10.55
C GLY A 158 18.02 -3.18 -11.78
N VAL A 159 16.75 -3.56 -11.57
CA VAL A 159 15.76 -3.68 -12.65
C VAL A 159 15.55 -2.33 -13.35
N MET A 160 15.37 -1.24 -12.58
CA MET A 160 15.20 0.10 -13.15
C MET A 160 16.44 0.57 -13.91
N GLY A 161 17.64 0.25 -13.43
CA GLY A 161 18.90 0.51 -14.11
C GLY A 161 19.01 -0.23 -15.44
N ALA A 162 18.69 -1.53 -15.46
CA ALA A 162 18.69 -2.33 -16.68
C ALA A 162 17.67 -1.82 -17.70
N MET A 163 16.46 -1.44 -17.27
CA MET A 163 15.47 -0.81 -18.15
C MET A 163 16.00 0.47 -18.79
N ARG A 164 16.65 1.34 -18.00
CA ARG A 164 17.24 2.59 -18.49
C ARG A 164 18.34 2.33 -19.52
N LEU A 165 19.23 1.36 -19.26
CA LEU A 165 20.28 0.96 -20.21
C LEU A 165 19.69 0.41 -21.52
N ALA A 166 18.52 -0.24 -21.45
CA ALA A 166 17.76 -0.69 -22.61
C ALA A 166 16.87 0.40 -23.26
N GLY A 167 17.00 1.67 -22.84
CA GLY A 167 16.21 2.79 -23.39
C GLY A 167 14.72 2.80 -22.97
N ARG A 168 14.33 1.97 -22.00
CA ARG A 168 12.95 1.87 -21.51
C ARG A 168 12.73 2.78 -20.30
N ARG A 169 11.53 3.36 -20.17
CA ARG A 169 11.10 4.11 -18.98
C ARG A 169 10.33 3.19 -18.01
N SER A 170 10.50 3.40 -16.71
CA SER A 170 9.72 2.74 -15.66
C SER A 170 8.81 3.75 -14.98
N GLN A 171 7.54 3.37 -14.74
CA GLN A 171 6.61 4.16 -13.93
C GLN A 171 6.84 3.97 -12.42
N SER A 172 7.61 2.94 -12.04
CA SER A 172 8.01 2.75 -10.65
C SER A 172 9.03 3.82 -10.22
N VAL A 173 8.92 4.26 -8.98
CA VAL A 173 9.85 5.21 -8.36
C VAL A 173 10.79 4.48 -7.41
N LEU A 174 12.09 4.74 -7.55
CA LEU A 174 13.06 4.42 -6.52
C LEU A 174 13.03 5.56 -5.49
N GLY A 175 12.54 5.26 -4.28
CA GLY A 175 12.52 6.19 -3.16
C GLY A 175 13.93 6.52 -2.66
N THR A 176 14.00 7.30 -1.58
CA THR A 176 15.27 7.66 -0.94
C THR A 176 15.94 6.44 -0.29
N PRO A 177 17.27 6.26 -0.37
CA PRO A 177 17.97 5.18 0.32
C PRO A 177 17.90 5.31 1.85
N ARG A 178 17.49 6.47 2.38
CA ARG A 178 17.26 6.66 3.83
C ARG A 178 16.25 5.67 4.41
N VAL A 179 15.34 5.13 3.59
CA VAL A 179 14.38 4.08 4.00
C VAL A 179 15.07 2.86 4.60
N LEU A 180 16.31 2.55 4.17
CA LEU A 180 17.06 1.39 4.65
C LEU A 180 17.48 1.50 6.12
N ALA A 181 17.55 2.71 6.65
CA ALA A 181 17.88 3.00 8.04
C ALA A 181 16.63 3.28 8.90
N ALA A 182 15.43 3.20 8.33
CA ALA A 182 14.20 3.49 9.06
C ALA A 182 13.96 2.47 10.19
N PRO A 183 13.30 2.85 11.29
CA PRO A 183 12.89 1.92 12.32
C PRO A 183 12.02 0.80 11.72
N ARG A 184 12.15 -0.42 12.28
CA ARG A 184 11.35 -1.59 11.87
C ARG A 184 10.14 -1.83 12.78
N ASP A 185 10.21 -1.35 14.02
CA ASP A 185 9.08 -1.34 14.94
C ASP A 185 8.25 -0.07 14.74
N PRO A 186 6.95 -0.09 15.04
CA PRO A 186 6.09 1.10 14.95
C PRO A 186 6.68 2.32 15.67
N TYR A 187 6.51 3.50 15.07
CA TYR A 187 7.07 4.74 15.56
C TYR A 187 6.23 5.95 15.17
N ASP A 188 6.34 7.05 15.91
CA ASP A 188 5.81 8.33 15.47
C ASP A 188 6.81 8.96 14.52
N ALA A 189 6.39 9.32 13.31
CA ALA A 189 7.29 9.86 12.28
C ALA A 189 7.72 11.29 12.57
N ASP A 190 8.93 11.65 12.16
CA ASP A 190 9.32 13.05 12.05
C ASP A 190 8.58 13.74 10.89
N GLY A 191 8.23 15.02 11.07
CA GLY A 191 7.41 15.80 10.13
C GLY A 191 8.04 15.95 8.74
N ASP A 192 9.36 16.12 8.69
CA ASP A 192 10.14 16.35 7.47
C ASP A 192 10.90 15.10 7.02
N GLU A 193 11.07 14.12 7.92
CA GLU A 193 11.76 12.87 7.65
C GLU A 193 10.90 11.65 8.05
N PRO A 194 9.99 11.16 7.18
CA PRO A 194 9.09 10.03 7.51
C PRO A 194 9.81 8.74 7.92
N HIS A 195 11.11 8.63 7.59
CA HIS A 195 11.97 7.49 7.90
C HIS A 195 12.63 7.57 9.29
N ARG A 196 12.39 8.64 10.06
CA ARG A 196 12.95 8.86 11.39
C ARG A 196 11.85 9.00 12.43
N ARG A 197 12.21 8.77 13.69
CA ARG A 197 11.31 9.03 14.83
C ARG A 197 11.21 10.53 15.06
N GLY A 198 9.99 11.03 15.29
CA GLY A 198 9.71 12.42 15.61
C GLY A 198 8.22 12.68 15.84
N PRO A 199 7.83 13.93 16.16
CA PRO A 199 6.47 14.26 16.56
C PRO A 199 5.61 14.83 15.42
N SER A 200 5.37 14.09 14.33
CA SER A 200 4.48 14.53 13.25
C SER A 200 2.98 14.40 13.57
N GLY A 201 2.63 13.57 14.56
CA GLY A 201 1.24 13.16 14.79
C GLY A 201 0.75 12.03 13.86
N LEU A 202 1.62 11.51 12.98
CA LEU A 202 1.34 10.34 12.15
C LEU A 202 2.15 9.14 12.64
N ARG A 203 1.44 8.05 12.96
CA ARG A 203 2.09 6.79 13.34
C ARG A 203 2.56 6.05 12.09
N GLN A 204 3.79 5.58 12.07
CA GLN A 204 4.30 4.69 11.04
C GLN A 204 4.22 3.23 11.51
N TYR A 205 3.70 2.37 10.63
CA TYR A 205 3.73 0.91 10.76
C TYR A 205 4.53 0.35 9.58
N PRO A 206 5.86 0.26 9.70
CA PRO A 206 6.72 -0.21 8.61
C PRO A 206 6.31 -1.61 8.12
N VAL A 207 6.43 -1.81 6.81
CA VAL A 207 6.26 -3.15 6.22
C VAL A 207 7.31 -4.07 6.82
N SER A 208 6.84 -5.11 7.50
CA SER A 208 7.69 -6.01 8.26
C SER A 208 8.65 -6.78 7.37
N VAL A 209 9.90 -6.88 7.81
CA VAL A 209 10.96 -7.66 7.17
C VAL A 209 11.63 -8.55 8.19
N ALA A 210 11.78 -9.83 7.87
CA ALA A 210 12.53 -10.76 8.70
C ALA A 210 14.02 -10.61 8.38
N ALA A 211 14.82 -10.13 9.33
CA ALA A 211 16.25 -9.86 9.12
C ALA A 211 16.55 -8.96 7.89
N GLY A 212 15.63 -8.06 7.53
CA GLY A 212 15.76 -7.19 6.36
C GLY A 212 15.37 -7.83 5.02
N VAL A 213 14.93 -9.08 5.02
CA VAL A 213 14.45 -9.82 3.83
C VAL A 213 12.92 -9.75 3.79
N PRO A 214 12.32 -9.47 2.63
CA PRO A 214 10.87 -9.47 2.51
C PRO A 214 10.39 -10.92 2.45
N LEU A 215 9.41 -11.26 3.26
CA LEU A 215 8.70 -12.54 3.14
C LEU A 215 7.70 -12.42 1.99
N ILE A 216 8.20 -12.45 0.77
CA ILE A 216 7.36 -12.47 -0.44
C ILE A 216 6.82 -13.90 -0.57
N GLY A 217 5.52 -14.08 -0.87
CA GLY A 217 4.93 -15.41 -1.04
C GLY A 217 5.69 -16.31 -2.04
N THR A 218 6.38 -15.71 -3.02
CA THR A 218 7.28 -16.42 -3.94
C THR A 218 8.49 -17.07 -3.26
N ALA A 219 8.97 -16.50 -2.15
CA ALA A 219 10.05 -17.06 -1.35
C ALA A 219 9.63 -18.37 -0.66
N PHE A 220 8.36 -18.51 -0.25
CA PHE A 220 7.86 -19.78 0.32
C PHE A 220 7.70 -20.86 -0.75
N THR A 221 7.23 -20.52 -1.96
CA THR A 221 7.21 -21.49 -3.08
C THR A 221 8.60 -21.92 -3.54
N ALA A 222 9.63 -21.10 -3.29
CA ALA A 222 11.01 -21.43 -3.61
C ALA A 222 11.73 -22.21 -2.48
N LEU A 223 11.17 -22.21 -1.26
CA LEU A 223 11.78 -22.83 -0.08
C LEU A 223 11.27 -24.23 0.24
N GLY A 224 10.25 -24.73 -0.46
CA GLY A 224 9.86 -26.15 -0.45
C GLY A 224 9.35 -26.65 0.89
#